data_AF-A0A4S4DBS6-F1
#
_entry.id   AF-A0A4S4DBS6-F1
#
_cell.length_a   1.000
_cell.length_b   1.000
_cell.length_c   1.000
_cell.angle_alpha   90.00
_cell.angle_beta   90.00
_cell.angle_gamma   90.00
#
_symmetry.space_group_name_H-M   'P 1'
#
loop_
_entity.id
_entity.type
_entity.pdbx_description
1 polymer ?
#
loop_
_entity_poly.entity_id
_entity_poly.type
_entity_poly.pdbx_seq_one_letter_code
_entity_poly.pdbx_strand_id
1 'polypeptide(L)'
;MVHLKGGSRPPWVGLGAAVWLQIASGNAYNFPLYSHSLKSVLGFSQQQLTMLGVANDIGENVGILPGIACNKFSPCIVLLIGAFASFLGYGALWLAVSQTVQSLPYWLLWLALCVATNSDAWLGTDVLVTNMRNFPVSRGTVAGILKGYARLSAAVYTEIFGIFLHNSSAKLLLFLTLGIPTLCIVMTYAVKPCTPLPGKTLLSVAIFFSSKWPVFCSAYIFSLPQY
;
A
#
# COMPACT_ATOMS: atom_id res chain seq x y z
N MET A 1 -28.96 -12.73 13.01
CA MET A 1 -27.83 -13.58 13.45
C MET A 1 -26.78 -13.55 12.34
N VAL A 2 -25.65 -12.87 12.55
CA VAL A 2 -24.61 -12.73 11.50
C VAL A 2 -23.90 -14.07 11.37
N HIS A 3 -23.98 -14.69 10.19
CA HIS A 3 -23.35 -15.97 9.91
C HIS A 3 -21.83 -15.76 9.77
N LEU A 4 -21.11 -15.84 10.89
CA LEU A 4 -19.65 -15.78 10.90
C LEU A 4 -19.10 -17.07 10.30
N LYS A 5 -18.68 -17.02 9.03
CA LYS A 5 -17.94 -18.13 8.41
C LYS A 5 -16.56 -18.19 9.07
N GLY A 6 -16.39 -19.15 9.98
CA GLY A 6 -15.19 -19.31 10.80
C GLY A 6 -13.96 -19.62 9.96
N GLY A 7 -13.08 -18.63 9.81
CA GLY A 7 -11.72 -18.87 9.36
C GLY A 7 -10.92 -19.54 10.47
N SER A 8 -10.33 -20.70 10.18
CA SER A 8 -9.47 -21.46 11.11
C SER A 8 -8.13 -20.77 11.47
N ARG A 9 -7.90 -19.54 11.02
CA ARG A 9 -6.61 -18.84 11.16
C ARG A 9 -6.65 -17.85 12.32
N PRO A 10 -5.58 -17.77 13.14
CA PRO A 10 -5.53 -16.79 14.22
C PRO A 10 -5.53 -15.37 13.64
N PRO A 11 -6.33 -14.44 14.20
CA PRO A 11 -6.54 -13.11 13.63
C PRO A 11 -5.26 -12.24 13.61
N TRP A 12 -4.24 -12.62 14.37
CA TRP A 12 -2.89 -12.03 14.36
C TRP A 12 -2.18 -12.18 13.01
N VAL A 13 -2.44 -13.25 12.26
CA VAL A 13 -1.87 -13.45 10.92
C VAL A 13 -2.47 -12.44 9.94
N GLY A 14 -3.78 -12.18 10.06
CA GLY A 14 -4.45 -11.13 9.30
C GLY A 14 -3.93 -9.73 9.65
N LEU A 15 -3.67 -9.47 10.93
CA LEU A 15 -3.10 -8.19 11.38
C LEU A 15 -1.66 -7.99 10.93
N GLY A 16 -0.83 -9.05 10.92
CA GLY A 16 0.53 -8.96 10.38
C GLY A 16 0.55 -8.67 8.87
N ALA A 17 -0.27 -9.37 8.10
CA ALA A 17 -0.43 -9.11 6.66
C ALA A 17 -0.97 -7.69 6.40
N ALA A 18 -1.86 -7.22 7.28
CA ALA A 18 -2.42 -5.88 7.22
C ALA A 18 -1.37 -4.78 7.36
N VAL A 19 -0.39 -4.96 8.24
CA VAL A 19 0.72 -4.00 8.40
C VAL A 19 1.48 -3.83 7.10
N TRP A 20 1.85 -4.93 6.44
CA TRP A 20 2.59 -4.88 5.17
C TRP A 20 1.78 -4.20 4.06
N LEU A 21 0.50 -4.55 3.93
CA LEU A 21 -0.37 -3.91 2.94
C LEU A 21 -0.60 -2.44 3.23
N GLN A 22 -0.60 -2.04 4.50
CA GLN A 22 -0.77 -0.66 4.91
C GLN A 22 0.49 0.18 4.68
N ILE A 23 1.68 -0.43 4.80
CA ILE A 23 2.93 0.19 4.32
C ILE A 23 2.86 0.34 2.79
N ALA A 24 2.43 -0.71 2.08
CA ALA A 24 2.34 -0.66 0.62
C ALA A 24 1.33 0.39 0.12
N SER A 25 0.23 0.58 0.84
CA SER A 25 -0.80 1.55 0.47
C SER A 25 -0.27 2.98 0.49
N GLY A 26 0.70 3.33 1.35
CA GLY A 26 1.31 4.68 1.38
C GLY A 26 2.20 5.04 0.18
N ASN A 27 1.88 4.48 -0.99
CA ASN A 27 2.53 4.72 -2.26
C ASN A 27 2.41 6.18 -2.74
N ALA A 28 1.35 6.91 -2.37
CA ALA A 28 1.17 8.33 -2.72
C ALA A 28 2.28 9.23 -2.16
N TYR A 29 2.86 8.89 -1.00
CA TYR A 29 3.96 9.64 -0.40
C TYR A 29 5.28 9.58 -1.20
N ASN A 30 5.34 8.74 -2.24
CA ASN A 30 6.53 8.59 -3.06
C ASN A 30 6.66 9.66 -4.15
N PHE A 31 5.63 10.45 -4.43
CA PHE A 31 5.67 11.43 -5.53
C PHE A 31 6.93 12.32 -5.53
N PRO A 32 7.40 12.85 -4.38
CA PRO A 32 8.65 13.62 -4.33
C PRO A 32 9.88 12.85 -4.84
N LEU A 33 9.97 11.53 -4.64
CA LEU A 33 11.13 10.69 -4.98
C LEU A 33 11.30 10.47 -6.50
N TYR A 34 10.24 10.62 -7.29
CA TYR A 34 10.29 10.45 -8.75
C TYR A 34 9.82 11.67 -9.55
N SER A 35 9.21 12.67 -8.92
CA SER A 35 8.74 13.91 -9.56
C SER A 35 9.84 14.65 -10.32
N HIS A 36 11.06 14.70 -9.78
CA HIS A 36 12.18 15.33 -10.46
C HIS A 36 12.50 14.64 -11.79
N SER A 37 12.48 13.30 -11.82
CA SER A 37 12.71 12.53 -13.04
C SER A 37 11.58 12.68 -14.06
N LEU A 38 10.32 12.80 -13.62
CA LEU A 38 9.22 13.15 -14.52
C LEU A 38 9.46 14.50 -15.21
N LYS A 39 9.98 15.50 -14.47
CA LYS A 39 10.31 16.80 -15.04
C LYS A 39 11.47 16.73 -16.02
N SER A 40 12.61 16.16 -15.61
CA SER A 40 13.84 16.19 -16.38
C SER A 40 13.80 15.27 -17.61
N VAL A 41 13.21 14.08 -17.49
CA VAL A 41 13.15 13.10 -18.58
C VAL A 41 12.08 13.45 -19.61
N LEU A 42 10.91 13.92 -19.17
CA LEU A 42 9.79 14.20 -20.08
C LEU A 42 9.74 15.67 -20.52
N GLY A 43 10.67 16.51 -20.05
CA GLY A 43 10.74 17.93 -20.40
C GLY A 43 9.55 18.75 -19.89
N PHE A 44 8.93 18.32 -18.79
CA PHE A 44 7.76 19.01 -18.26
C PHE A 44 8.09 20.36 -17.63
N SER A 45 7.16 21.31 -17.77
CA SER A 45 7.22 22.58 -17.05
C SER A 45 6.95 22.37 -15.56
N GLN A 46 7.34 23.35 -14.73
CA GLN A 46 7.02 23.31 -13.31
C GLN A 46 5.50 23.27 -13.07
N GLN A 47 4.72 23.99 -13.89
CA GLN A 47 3.26 23.98 -13.81
C GLN A 47 2.68 22.59 -14.09
N GLN A 48 3.19 21.88 -15.10
CA GLN A 48 2.77 20.52 -15.42
C GLN A 48 3.11 19.55 -14.28
N LEU A 49 4.28 19.71 -13.65
CA LEU A 49 4.67 18.90 -12.49
C LEU A 49 3.78 19.19 -11.27
N THR A 50 3.46 20.46 -11.00
CA THR A 50 2.53 20.85 -9.94
C THR A 50 1.13 20.25 -10.18
N MET A 51 0.66 20.24 -11.42
CA MET A 51 -0.62 19.61 -11.77
C MET A 51 -0.58 18.08 -11.62
N LEU A 52 0.57 17.43 -11.79
CA LEU A 52 0.74 16.02 -11.41
C LEU A 52 0.70 15.83 -9.89
N GLY A 53 1.22 16.77 -9.10
CA GLY A 53 1.00 16.79 -7.65
C GLY A 53 -0.48 16.84 -7.29
N VAL A 54 -1.27 17.66 -8.00
CA VAL A 54 -2.73 17.70 -7.82
C VAL A 54 -3.37 16.35 -8.19
N ALA A 55 -2.93 15.68 -9.26
CA ALA A 55 -3.39 14.33 -9.59
C ALA A 55 -3.11 13.32 -8.46
N ASN A 56 -1.89 13.37 -7.91
CA ASN A 56 -1.49 12.53 -6.79
C ASN A 56 -2.45 12.70 -5.61
N ASP A 57 -2.69 13.95 -5.21
CA ASP A 57 -3.53 14.30 -4.07
C ASP A 57 -5.00 13.92 -4.32
N ILE A 58 -5.50 14.09 -5.54
CA ILE A 58 -6.86 13.64 -5.91
C ILE A 58 -6.98 12.13 -5.71
N GLY A 59 -6.04 11.35 -6.25
CA GLY A 59 -6.12 9.90 -6.13
C GLY A 59 -6.07 9.41 -4.68
N GLU A 60 -5.19 9.98 -3.85
CA GLU A 60 -5.08 9.65 -2.41
C GLU A 60 -6.40 9.94 -1.65
N ASN A 61 -7.09 11.03 -1.99
CA ASN A 61 -8.27 11.47 -1.25
C ASN A 61 -9.60 10.84 -1.71
N VAL A 62 -9.65 10.17 -2.88
CA VAL A 62 -10.88 9.55 -3.39
C VAL A 62 -11.10 8.16 -2.78
N GLY A 63 -11.55 8.13 -1.52
CA GLY A 63 -11.74 6.89 -0.74
C GLY A 63 -13.17 6.32 -0.66
N ILE A 64 -14.18 7.03 -1.17
CA ILE A 64 -15.59 6.64 -1.01
C ILE A 64 -15.89 5.30 -1.71
N LEU A 65 -15.36 5.10 -2.92
CA LEU A 65 -15.57 3.89 -3.71
C LEU A 65 -15.01 2.63 -3.00
N PRO A 66 -13.74 2.61 -2.53
CA PRO A 66 -13.22 1.55 -1.67
C PRO A 66 -14.13 1.23 -0.47
N GLY A 67 -14.61 2.26 0.24
CA GLY A 67 -15.45 2.07 1.42
C GLY A 67 -16.76 1.34 1.13
N ILE A 68 -17.43 1.70 0.03
CA ILE A 68 -18.65 1.01 -0.43
C ILE A 68 -18.31 -0.43 -0.86
N ALA A 69 -17.21 -0.61 -1.62
CA ALA A 69 -16.79 -1.92 -2.11
C ALA A 69 -16.49 -2.91 -0.96
N CYS A 70 -15.84 -2.47 0.12
CA CYS A 70 -15.52 -3.28 1.29
C CYS A 70 -16.75 -3.79 2.07
N ASN A 71 -17.92 -3.17 1.86
CA ASN A 71 -19.18 -3.61 2.44
C ASN A 71 -19.92 -4.61 1.56
N LYS A 72 -19.64 -4.63 0.26
CA LYS A 72 -20.37 -5.45 -0.74
C LYS A 72 -19.58 -6.65 -1.24
N PHE A 73 -18.26 -6.53 -1.35
CA PHE A 73 -17.39 -7.54 -1.94
C PHE A 73 -16.47 -8.19 -0.91
N SER A 74 -15.91 -9.36 -1.29
CA SER A 74 -14.87 -10.04 -0.51
C SER A 74 -13.57 -9.21 -0.49
N PRO A 75 -12.79 -9.23 0.61
CA PRO A 75 -11.52 -8.51 0.69
C PRO A 75 -10.55 -8.82 -0.46
N CYS A 76 -10.54 -10.07 -0.92
CA CYS A 76 -9.72 -10.49 -2.06
C CYS A 76 -10.02 -9.68 -3.33
N ILE A 77 -11.29 -9.39 -3.61
CA ILE A 77 -11.69 -8.66 -4.82
C ILE A 77 -11.26 -7.19 -4.69
N VAL A 78 -11.45 -6.60 -3.52
CA VAL A 78 -11.10 -5.19 -3.27
C VAL A 78 -9.58 -4.99 -3.36
N LEU A 79 -8.79 -5.91 -2.78
CA LEU A 79 -7.32 -5.89 -2.91
C LEU A 79 -6.86 -6.05 -4.36
N LEU A 80 -7.50 -6.90 -5.14
CA LEU A 80 -7.16 -7.09 -6.55
C LEU A 80 -7.46 -5.84 -7.40
N ILE A 81 -8.55 -5.11 -7.11
CA ILE A 81 -8.85 -3.84 -7.77
C ILE A 81 -7.72 -2.82 -7.48
N GLY A 82 -7.32 -2.70 -6.22
CA GLY A 82 -6.22 -1.82 -5.84
C GLY A 82 -4.88 -2.24 -6.46
N ALA A 83 -4.56 -3.53 -6.46
CA ALA A 83 -3.37 -4.07 -7.12
C ALA A 83 -3.36 -3.75 -8.61
N PHE A 84 -4.48 -3.91 -9.30
CA PHE A 84 -4.61 -3.60 -10.72
C PHE A 84 -4.44 -2.10 -10.99
N ALA A 85 -5.06 -1.24 -10.17
CA ALA A 85 -4.90 0.21 -10.26
C ALA A 85 -3.43 0.63 -10.07
N SER A 86 -2.75 0.04 -9.08
CA SER A 86 -1.32 0.28 -8.82
C SER A 86 -0.45 -0.14 -10.01
N PHE A 87 -0.67 -1.36 -10.53
CA PHE A 87 0.06 -1.90 -11.68
C PHE A 87 -0.08 -1.01 -12.91
N LEU A 88 -1.32 -0.65 -13.29
CA LEU A 88 -1.55 0.15 -14.49
C LEU A 88 -1.04 1.59 -14.33
N GLY A 89 -1.34 2.21 -13.19
CA GLY A 89 -1.00 3.62 -12.96
C GLY A 89 0.52 3.84 -12.89
N TYR A 90 1.21 3.11 -11.99
CA TYR A 90 2.66 3.21 -11.89
C TYR A 90 3.37 2.61 -13.10
N GLY A 91 2.78 1.59 -13.75
CA GLY A 91 3.33 1.00 -14.97
C GLY A 91 3.39 2.00 -16.12
N ALA A 92 2.33 2.80 -16.31
CA ALA A 92 2.34 3.88 -17.30
C ALA A 92 3.40 4.95 -17.00
N LEU A 93 3.54 5.34 -15.73
CA LEU A 93 4.60 6.28 -15.31
C LEU A 93 6.00 5.68 -15.51
N TRP A 94 6.18 4.40 -15.21
CA TRP A 94 7.43 3.69 -15.44
C TRP A 94 7.77 3.65 -16.93
N LEU A 95 6.83 3.31 -17.81
CA LEU A 95 7.03 3.29 -19.26
C LEU A 95 7.46 4.66 -19.79
N ALA A 96 6.88 5.74 -19.26
CA ALA A 96 7.25 7.11 -19.60
C ALA A 96 8.66 7.47 -19.11
N VAL A 97 8.96 7.26 -17.83
CA VAL A 97 10.25 7.65 -17.23
C VAL A 97 11.41 6.79 -17.73
N SER A 98 11.16 5.51 -18.03
CA SER A 98 12.17 4.61 -18.63
C SER A 98 12.39 4.85 -20.12
N GLN A 99 11.59 5.72 -20.76
CA GLN A 99 11.61 5.96 -22.20
C GLN A 99 11.35 4.70 -23.05
N THR A 100 10.75 3.67 -22.46
CA THR A 100 10.36 2.43 -23.16
C THR A 100 9.25 2.71 -24.18
N VAL A 101 8.28 3.55 -23.80
CA VAL A 101 7.27 4.09 -24.72
C VAL A 101 7.53 5.57 -24.87
N GLN A 102 7.90 5.98 -26.07
CA GLN A 102 8.11 7.38 -26.41
C GLN A 102 6.76 8.08 -26.60
N SER A 103 6.66 9.33 -26.16
CA SER A 103 5.53 10.23 -26.43
C SER A 103 4.18 9.84 -25.78
N LEU A 104 4.18 9.41 -24.52
CA LEU A 104 2.93 9.30 -23.75
C LEU A 104 2.32 10.69 -23.50
N PRO A 105 1.03 10.91 -23.82
CA PRO A 105 0.42 12.23 -23.67
C PRO A 105 0.26 12.61 -22.20
N TYR A 106 0.46 13.89 -21.89
CA TYR A 106 0.43 14.40 -20.52
C TYR A 106 -0.86 14.06 -19.76
N TRP A 107 -2.02 14.19 -20.40
CA TRP A 107 -3.32 13.89 -19.77
C TRP A 107 -3.43 12.42 -19.34
N LEU A 108 -2.80 11.50 -20.09
CA LEU A 108 -2.79 10.08 -19.75
C LEU A 108 -1.90 9.83 -18.52
N LEU A 109 -0.76 10.51 -18.42
CA LEU A 109 0.11 10.43 -17.24
C LEU A 109 -0.55 11.04 -16.00
N TRP A 110 -1.31 12.11 -16.19
CA TRP A 110 -2.11 12.73 -15.14
C TRP A 110 -3.18 11.75 -14.61
N LEU A 111 -3.96 11.13 -15.50
CA LEU A 111 -4.95 10.12 -15.11
C LEU A 111 -4.29 8.86 -14.53
N ALA A 112 -3.18 8.41 -15.11
CA ALA A 112 -2.44 7.25 -14.61
C ALA A 112 -1.95 7.49 -13.19
N LEU A 113 -1.46 8.69 -12.87
CA LEU A 113 -1.05 9.06 -11.52
C LEU A 113 -2.24 9.09 -10.56
N CYS A 114 -3.39 9.67 -10.95
CA CYS A 114 -4.63 9.59 -10.16
C CYS A 114 -5.02 8.13 -9.85
N VAL A 115 -4.96 7.24 -10.84
CA VAL A 115 -5.28 5.82 -10.67
C VAL A 115 -4.24 5.11 -9.79
N ALA A 116 -2.95 5.42 -10.00
CA ALA A 116 -1.85 4.86 -9.23
C ALA A 116 -2.02 5.16 -7.75
N THR A 117 -2.26 6.43 -7.39
CA THR A 117 -2.38 6.84 -5.99
C THR A 117 -3.75 6.48 -5.40
N ASN A 118 -4.79 6.34 -6.23
CA ASN A 118 -6.06 5.80 -5.76
C ASN A 118 -5.96 4.35 -5.28
N SER A 119 -4.97 3.58 -5.76
CA SER A 119 -4.71 2.25 -5.22
C SER A 119 -4.49 2.26 -3.70
N ASP A 120 -3.88 3.31 -3.12
CA ASP A 120 -3.76 3.48 -1.67
C ASP A 120 -5.10 3.31 -0.97
N ALA A 121 -6.11 4.03 -1.45
CA ALA A 121 -7.43 4.03 -0.84
C ALA A 121 -8.08 2.64 -0.89
N TRP A 122 -7.89 1.87 -1.96
CA TRP A 122 -8.35 0.49 -2.08
C TRP A 122 -7.67 -0.44 -1.07
N LEU A 123 -6.35 -0.42 -1.03
CA LEU A 123 -5.55 -1.28 -0.16
C LEU A 123 -5.77 -0.95 1.32
N GLY A 124 -5.61 0.32 1.68
CA GLY A 124 -5.70 0.80 3.05
C GLY A 124 -7.10 0.61 3.64
N THR A 125 -8.16 0.89 2.86
CA THR A 125 -9.54 0.75 3.34
C THR A 125 -9.93 -0.71 3.53
N ASP A 126 -9.60 -1.59 2.58
CA ASP A 126 -9.94 -3.01 2.67
C ASP A 126 -9.36 -3.65 3.93
N VAL A 127 -8.06 -3.43 4.12
CA VAL A 127 -7.30 -4.01 5.22
C VAL A 127 -7.77 -3.45 6.55
N LEU A 128 -8.01 -2.14 6.63
CA LEU A 128 -8.51 -1.49 7.82
C LEU A 128 -9.89 -2.02 8.22
N VAL A 129 -10.84 -2.02 7.28
CA VAL A 129 -12.21 -2.50 7.52
C VAL A 129 -12.23 -3.97 7.91
N THR A 130 -11.46 -4.81 7.22
CA THR A 130 -11.35 -6.25 7.51
C THR A 130 -10.81 -6.49 8.92
N ASN A 131 -9.76 -5.77 9.33
CA ASN A 131 -9.17 -5.97 10.66
C ASN A 131 -10.02 -5.37 11.78
N MET A 132 -10.73 -4.26 11.57
CA MET A 132 -11.71 -3.77 12.54
C MET A 132 -12.87 -4.76 12.76
N ARG A 133 -13.27 -5.51 11.72
CA ARG A 133 -14.26 -6.59 11.84
C ARG A 133 -13.69 -7.80 12.60
N ASN A 134 -12.42 -8.14 12.37
CA ASN A 134 -11.74 -9.24 13.08
C ASN A 134 -11.49 -8.94 14.57
N PHE A 135 -11.33 -7.66 14.93
CA PHE A 135 -11.08 -7.20 16.30
C PHE A 135 -12.14 -6.20 16.80
N PRO A 136 -13.39 -6.66 17.03
CA PRO A 136 -14.52 -5.77 17.27
C PRO A 136 -14.45 -5.00 18.60
N VAL A 137 -13.68 -5.49 19.58
CA VAL A 137 -13.51 -4.86 20.90
C VAL A 137 -12.40 -3.79 20.89
N SER A 138 -11.39 -3.91 20.01
CA SER A 138 -10.22 -3.03 19.96
C SER A 138 -10.07 -2.32 18.62
N ARG A 139 -11.21 -1.95 18.00
CA ARG A 139 -11.25 -1.32 16.66
C ARG A 139 -10.37 -0.07 16.57
N GLY A 140 -10.45 0.80 17.58
CA GLY A 140 -9.66 2.03 17.64
C GLY A 140 -8.15 1.78 17.68
N THR A 141 -7.71 0.84 18.53
CA THR A 141 -6.28 0.46 18.62
C THR A 141 -5.77 -0.13 17.31
N VAL A 142 -6.52 -1.05 16.70
CA VAL A 142 -6.16 -1.67 15.42
C VAL A 142 -6.10 -0.64 14.31
N ALA A 143 -7.09 0.26 14.24
CA ALA A 143 -7.11 1.35 13.27
C ALA A 143 -5.92 2.30 13.46
N GLY A 144 -5.60 2.66 14.70
CA GLY A 144 -4.47 3.52 15.03
C GLY A 144 -3.12 2.90 14.63
N ILE A 145 -2.93 1.61 14.92
CA ILE A 145 -1.72 0.87 14.52
C ILE A 145 -1.58 0.85 13.00
N LEU A 146 -2.62 0.43 12.28
CA LEU A 146 -2.58 0.35 10.82
C LEU A 146 -2.33 1.74 10.22
N LYS A 147 -3.11 2.76 10.58
CA LYS A 147 -2.86 4.12 10.08
C LYS A 147 -1.49 4.68 10.48
N GLY A 148 -0.92 4.24 11.61
CA GLY A 148 0.46 4.52 11.99
C GLY A 148 1.47 3.97 10.97
N TYR A 149 1.33 2.71 10.57
CA TYR A 149 2.18 2.11 9.52
C TYR A 149 1.98 2.75 8.15
N ALA A 150 0.77 3.23 7.85
CA ALA A 150 0.52 4.00 6.63
C ALA A 150 1.41 5.25 6.59
N ARG A 151 1.53 5.97 7.72
CA ARG A 151 2.39 7.16 7.82
C ARG A 151 3.87 6.82 7.83
N LEU A 152 4.26 5.71 8.46
CA LEU A 152 5.65 5.23 8.48
C LEU A 152 6.14 4.81 7.08
N SER A 153 5.24 4.47 6.17
CA SER A 153 5.58 4.03 4.81
C SER A 153 6.47 5.02 4.05
N ALA A 154 6.30 6.33 4.25
CA ALA A 154 7.12 7.36 3.60
C ALA A 154 8.62 7.18 3.92
N ALA A 155 8.93 6.87 5.18
CA ALA A 155 10.30 6.58 5.61
C ALA A 155 10.78 5.25 5.01
N VAL A 156 9.95 4.19 5.07
CA VAL A 156 10.30 2.87 4.52
C VAL A 156 10.63 2.96 3.03
N TYR A 157 9.80 3.65 2.24
CA TYR A 157 10.06 3.83 0.82
C TYR A 157 11.29 4.69 0.53
N THR A 158 11.58 5.69 1.36
CA THR A 158 12.79 6.52 1.21
C THR A 158 14.05 5.67 1.43
N GLU A 159 14.05 4.80 2.44
CA GLU A 159 15.14 3.85 2.68
C GLU A 159 15.29 2.86 1.52
N ILE A 160 14.17 2.32 1.01
CA ILE A 160 14.18 1.44 -0.18
C ILE A 160 14.78 2.18 -1.39
N PHE A 161 14.36 3.42 -1.61
CA PHE A 161 14.83 4.25 -2.71
C PHE A 161 16.33 4.52 -2.65
N GLY A 162 16.84 4.89 -1.49
CA GLY A 162 18.26 5.19 -1.29
C GLY A 162 19.14 3.95 -1.33
N ILE A 163 18.83 2.95 -0.49
CA ILE A 163 19.71 1.80 -0.24
C ILE A 163 19.57 0.75 -1.35
N PHE A 164 18.35 0.33 -1.67
CA PHE A 164 18.13 -0.81 -2.56
C PHE A 164 17.99 -0.40 -4.02
N LEU A 165 17.44 0.78 -4.29
CA LEU A 165 17.17 1.26 -5.65
C LEU A 165 18.21 2.27 -6.16
N HIS A 166 19.20 2.59 -5.34
CA HIS A 166 20.34 3.47 -5.67
C HIS A 166 19.88 4.83 -6.22
N ASN A 167 18.85 5.42 -5.61
CA ASN A 167 18.22 6.69 -6.00
C ASN A 167 17.68 6.72 -7.44
N SER A 168 17.35 5.57 -8.03
CA SER A 168 16.78 5.50 -9.38
C SER A 168 15.26 5.58 -9.36
N SER A 169 14.71 6.69 -9.86
CA SER A 169 13.24 6.88 -9.96
C SER A 169 12.57 5.84 -10.86
N ALA A 170 13.24 5.38 -11.93
CA ALA A 170 12.71 4.33 -12.79
C ALA A 170 12.60 2.99 -12.05
N LYS A 171 13.62 2.62 -11.26
CA LYS A 171 13.54 1.40 -10.43
C LYS A 171 12.47 1.52 -9.34
N LEU A 172 12.27 2.71 -8.78
CA LEU A 172 11.19 2.96 -7.81
C LEU A 172 9.82 2.79 -8.46
N LEU A 173 9.58 3.39 -9.62
CA LEU A 173 8.31 3.24 -10.33
C LEU A 173 8.06 1.78 -10.71
N LEU A 174 9.08 1.03 -11.11
CA LEU A 174 8.98 -0.41 -11.35
C LEU A 174 8.66 -1.19 -10.07
N PHE A 175 9.30 -0.83 -8.95
CA PHE A 175 9.02 -1.41 -7.64
C PHE A 175 7.56 -1.15 -7.20
N LEU A 176 7.03 0.04 -7.41
CA LEU A 176 5.62 0.34 -7.12
C LEU A 176 4.69 -0.44 -8.06
N THR A 177 5.06 -0.55 -9.34
CA THR A 177 4.31 -1.28 -10.37
C THR A 177 4.20 -2.77 -10.07
N LEU A 178 5.28 -3.42 -9.63
CA LEU A 178 5.30 -4.89 -9.46
C LEU A 178 5.28 -5.32 -7.99
N GLY A 179 5.94 -4.58 -7.11
CA GLY A 179 6.05 -4.88 -5.68
C GLY A 179 4.72 -4.77 -4.95
N ILE A 180 3.90 -3.75 -5.23
CA ILE A 180 2.59 -3.59 -4.60
C ILE A 180 1.63 -4.71 -5.04
N PRO A 181 1.43 -4.99 -6.35
CA PRO A 181 0.52 -6.06 -6.77
C PRO A 181 0.96 -7.44 -6.31
N THR A 182 2.27 -7.74 -6.33
CA THR A 182 2.79 -9.02 -5.82
C THR A 182 2.49 -9.17 -4.34
N LEU A 183 2.72 -8.13 -3.53
CA LEU A 183 2.36 -8.13 -2.11
C LEU A 183 0.85 -8.33 -1.91
N CYS A 184 0.00 -7.66 -2.69
CA CYS A 184 -1.45 -7.87 -2.64
C CYS A 184 -1.83 -9.33 -2.91
N ILE A 185 -1.29 -9.93 -3.97
CA ILE A 185 -1.59 -11.33 -4.34
C ILE A 185 -1.15 -12.30 -3.23
N VAL A 186 0.06 -12.10 -2.68
CA VAL A 186 0.59 -12.93 -1.58
C VAL A 186 -0.27 -12.78 -0.33
N MET A 187 -0.61 -11.56 0.05
CA MET A 187 -1.33 -11.26 1.30
C MET A 187 -2.83 -11.52 1.21
N THR A 188 -3.41 -11.63 0.01
CA THR A 188 -4.84 -11.97 -0.20
C THR A 188 -5.22 -13.28 0.48
N TYR A 189 -4.30 -14.23 0.61
CA TYR A 189 -4.54 -15.48 1.32
C TYR A 189 -4.56 -15.29 2.85
N ALA A 190 -3.81 -14.32 3.38
CA ALA A 190 -3.68 -14.04 4.81
C ALA A 190 -4.77 -13.10 5.34
N VAL A 191 -5.23 -12.14 4.54
CA VAL A 191 -6.30 -11.19 4.87
C VAL A 191 -7.66 -11.84 4.61
N LYS A 192 -8.17 -12.57 5.61
CA LYS A 192 -9.54 -13.13 5.58
C LYS A 192 -10.32 -12.75 6.84
N PRO A 193 -11.65 -12.60 6.75
CA PRO A 193 -12.49 -12.51 7.92
C PRO A 193 -12.28 -13.73 8.83
N CYS A 194 -11.94 -13.49 10.08
CA CYS A 194 -11.72 -14.52 11.09
C CYS A 194 -12.78 -14.39 12.20
N THR A 195 -13.06 -15.48 12.91
CA THR A 195 -13.92 -15.43 14.10
C THR A 195 -13.30 -14.51 15.16
N PRO A 196 -14.04 -13.54 15.70
CA PRO A 196 -13.52 -12.59 16.68
C PRO A 196 -13.14 -13.32 17.98
N LEU A 197 -11.94 -13.05 18.51
CA LEU A 197 -11.46 -13.60 19.78
C LEU A 197 -12.29 -13.06 20.96
N PRO A 198 -12.84 -13.91 21.84
CA PRO A 198 -13.41 -13.46 23.11
C PRO A 198 -12.28 -13.20 24.12
N GLY A 199 -12.09 -11.94 24.54
CA GLY A 199 -11.66 -11.67 25.92
C GLY A 199 -10.24 -11.22 26.24
N LYS A 200 -9.23 -11.22 25.35
CA LYS A 200 -7.89 -10.63 25.66
C LYS A 200 -7.22 -10.06 24.41
N THR A 201 -7.37 -8.75 24.16
CA THR A 201 -7.01 -8.17 22.84
C THR A 201 -5.84 -7.17 22.90
N LEU A 202 -5.77 -6.32 23.93
CA LEU A 202 -4.74 -5.26 23.99
C LEU A 202 -3.34 -5.82 24.32
N LEU A 203 -3.26 -6.76 25.27
CA LEU A 203 -2.03 -7.45 25.64
C LEU A 203 -1.50 -8.30 24.47
N SER A 204 -2.38 -8.94 23.69
CA SER A 204 -1.97 -9.78 22.57
C SER A 204 -1.55 -8.97 21.34
N VAL A 205 -2.17 -7.80 21.08
CA VAL A 205 -1.69 -6.82 20.09
C VAL A 205 -0.30 -6.32 20.52
N ALA A 206 -0.17 -5.90 21.78
CA ALA A 206 1.10 -5.41 22.33
C ALA A 206 2.20 -6.48 22.28
N ILE A 207 1.91 -7.74 22.63
CA ILE A 207 2.85 -8.87 22.55
C ILE A 207 3.23 -9.20 21.10
N PHE A 208 2.31 -9.12 20.14
CA PHE A 208 2.66 -9.34 18.73
C PHE A 208 3.67 -8.29 18.23
N PHE A 209 3.42 -7.00 18.53
CA PHE A 209 4.32 -5.91 18.15
C PHE A 209 5.61 -5.85 18.96
N SER A 210 5.62 -6.29 20.23
CA SER A 210 6.84 -6.30 21.06
C SER A 210 7.69 -7.56 20.87
N SER A 211 7.08 -8.73 20.67
CA SER A 211 7.79 -10.02 20.67
C SER A 211 7.99 -10.62 19.27
N LYS A 212 7.13 -10.33 18.29
CA LYS A 212 7.22 -10.96 16.95
C LYS A 212 7.68 -10.01 15.84
N TRP A 213 7.43 -8.72 15.97
CA TRP A 213 7.94 -7.69 15.06
C TRP A 213 9.48 -7.70 14.92
N PRO A 214 10.27 -7.84 16.01
CA PRO A 214 11.72 -7.87 15.90
C PRO A 214 12.23 -9.07 15.10
N VAL A 215 11.49 -10.19 15.06
CA VAL A 215 11.88 -11.42 14.35
C VAL A 215 11.64 -11.29 12.84
N PHE A 216 10.56 -10.59 12.44
CA PHE A 216 10.31 -10.30 11.03
C PHE A 216 11.21 -9.18 10.49
N CYS A 217 11.55 -8.19 11.32
CA CYS A 217 12.56 -7.19 10.97
C CYS A 217 13.99 -7.74 11.02
N SER A 218 14.33 -8.65 11.95
CA SER A 218 15.68 -9.22 12.05
C SER A 218 15.99 -10.16 10.89
N ALA A 219 15.01 -10.93 10.40
CA ALA A 219 15.18 -11.71 9.17
C ALA A 219 15.51 -10.83 7.95
N TYR A 220 15.10 -9.55 7.95
CA TYR A 220 15.38 -8.57 6.90
C TYR A 220 16.73 -7.84 7.12
N ILE A 221 17.08 -7.56 8.37
CA ILE A 221 18.37 -6.92 8.76
C ILE A 221 19.55 -7.89 8.60
N PHE A 222 19.36 -9.19 8.87
CA PHE A 222 20.41 -10.21 8.68
C PHE A 222 20.65 -10.62 7.21
N SER A 223 19.77 -10.22 6.29
CA SER A 223 19.93 -10.42 4.85
C SER A 223 20.57 -9.23 4.12
N LEU A 224 20.92 -8.15 4.83
CA LEU A 224 21.75 -7.08 4.27
C LEU A 224 23.21 -7.53 4.23
N PRO A 225 23.92 -7.42 3.10
CA PRO A 225 25.36 -7.62 3.08
C PRO A 225 26.00 -6.57 3.99
N GLN A 226 26.80 -7.03 4.95
CA GLN A 226 27.58 -6.17 5.83
C GLN A 226 28.70 -5.55 4.98
N TYR A 227 28.52 -4.28 4.60
CA TYR A 227 29.55 -3.43 4.02
C TYR A 227 29.65 -2.15 4.82
#